data_AF-A0A2V8CZT6-F1
#
_entry.id   AF-A0A2V8CZT6-F1
#
_cell.length_a   1.000
_cell.length_b   1.000
_cell.length_c   1.000
_cell.angle_alpha   90.00
_cell.angle_beta   90.00
_cell.angle_gamma   90.00
#
_symmetry.space_group_name_H-M   'P 1'
#
loop_
_entity.id
_entity.type
_entity.pdbx_description
1 polymer ?
#
loop_
_entity_poly.entity_id
_entity_poly.type
_entity_poly.pdbx_seq_one_letter_code
_entity_poly.pdbx_strand_id
1 'polypeptide(L)'
;MVIALLAVILLGPASAFAQQESATITGEVRDASGAVVPNAAVTVTNIDTNITVATVTNDRGAYTVPNLRPGHYSLTAEAPGFTRTVRTGLTLQVAQVARADVTLEGSQLTETVQVVGASPLLETLTSSRGSVIDQRKIVELPLNGRDYNQLALLSPGVLPGTPRLASVNFKGVLNVNGNRTFNNVFLLDGVDNISYSNSFRGENVQLVQPSIEALQEFKIQTNAYSAEFGRSSGAVVNATIKSGSNTVRGSVYEFFRNDALDANNYFSRLLGAPKPVRERNQFGGAAGGPLVKNRTFWFGDYEGLRDREGIPRVRQVPTAAEKAGLFDAAVFDPFTAGRPEFG
;
A
#
# COMPACT_ATOMS: atom_id res chain seq x y z
N MET A 1 -19.11 29.90 -10.57
CA MET A 1 -18.41 28.62 -10.30
C MET A 1 -18.38 28.22 -8.83
N VAL A 2 -18.12 29.13 -7.88
CA VAL A 2 -18.07 28.80 -6.43
C VAL A 2 -19.43 28.33 -5.87
N ILE A 3 -20.54 28.92 -6.32
CA ILE A 3 -21.90 28.53 -5.89
C ILE A 3 -22.32 27.16 -6.43
N ALA A 4 -21.82 26.77 -7.62
CA ALA A 4 -22.07 25.46 -8.19
C ALA A 4 -21.28 24.35 -7.45
N LEU A 5 -20.08 24.68 -6.93
CA LEU A 5 -19.27 23.74 -6.13
C LEU A 5 -19.91 23.46 -4.75
N LEU A 6 -20.54 24.46 -4.13
CA LEU A 6 -21.28 24.28 -2.88
C LEU A 6 -22.60 23.50 -3.07
N ALA A 7 -23.29 23.67 -4.20
CA ALA A 7 -24.53 22.95 -4.48
C ALA A 7 -24.32 21.44 -4.70
N VAL A 8 -23.15 21.02 -5.21
CA VAL A 8 -22.79 19.60 -5.36
C VAL A 8 -22.49 18.93 -4.01
N ILE A 9 -22.08 19.69 -2.98
CA ILE A 9 -21.80 19.19 -1.63
C ILE A 9 -23.10 18.99 -0.81
N LEU A 10 -24.19 19.68 -1.17
CA LEU A 10 -25.47 19.68 -0.43
C LEU A 10 -26.51 18.67 -0.94
N LEU A 11 -26.29 18.03 -2.09
CA LEU A 11 -27.10 16.90 -2.57
C LEU A 11 -26.56 15.61 -1.92
N GLY A 12 -27.09 15.31 -0.74
CA GLY A 12 -26.60 14.26 0.16
C GLY A 12 -26.45 12.86 -0.45
N PRO A 13 -25.63 12.00 0.19
CA PRO A 13 -25.31 10.68 -0.32
C PRO A 13 -26.57 9.81 -0.29
N ALA A 14 -27.11 9.47 -1.46
CA ALA A 14 -27.88 8.25 -1.60
C ALA A 14 -26.97 7.10 -1.13
N SER A 15 -27.43 6.35 -0.13
CA SER A 15 -26.73 5.28 0.57
C SER A 15 -25.71 4.54 -0.30
N ALA A 16 -24.45 4.97 -0.23
CA ALA A 16 -23.35 4.35 -0.94
C ALA A 16 -22.90 3.13 -0.13
N PHE A 17 -23.56 1.99 -0.33
CA PHE A 17 -23.17 0.69 0.24
C PHE A 17 -21.95 0.07 -0.47
N ALA A 18 -21.11 0.87 -1.12
CA ALA A 18 -19.97 0.42 -1.91
C ALA A 18 -18.63 0.65 -1.19
N GLN A 19 -18.60 0.57 0.16
CA GLN A 19 -17.33 0.51 0.88
C GLN A 19 -16.81 -0.94 0.81
N GLN A 20 -15.98 -1.19 -0.20
CA GLN A 20 -15.23 -2.43 -0.34
C GLN A 20 -14.02 -2.35 0.61
N GLU A 21 -14.20 -2.77 1.87
CA GLU A 21 -13.15 -2.64 2.89
C GLU A 21 -12.74 -3.96 3.52
N SER A 22 -11.50 -3.98 3.99
CA SER A 22 -10.50 -4.81 3.34
C SER A 22 -10.06 -6.01 4.14
N ALA A 23 -10.66 -6.29 5.29
CA ALA A 23 -10.30 -7.45 6.08
C ALA A 23 -11.49 -8.09 6.79
N THR A 24 -11.32 -9.35 7.17
CA THR A 24 -12.34 -10.16 7.81
C THR A 24 -11.76 -10.87 9.03
N ILE A 25 -12.48 -10.84 10.14
CA ILE A 25 -12.19 -11.71 11.29
C ILE A 25 -13.17 -12.88 11.27
N THR A 26 -12.64 -14.09 11.36
CA THR A 26 -13.40 -15.33 11.51
C THR A 26 -12.93 -16.07 12.74
N GLY A 27 -13.73 -16.99 13.26
CA GLY A 27 -13.28 -17.86 14.34
C GLY A 27 -14.39 -18.74 14.87
N GLU A 28 -14.04 -19.50 15.88
CA GLU A 28 -14.95 -20.34 16.64
C GLU A 28 -14.92 -19.96 18.12
N VAL A 29 -16.08 -20.01 18.76
CA VAL A 29 -16.23 -19.89 20.20
C VAL A 29 -16.46 -21.27 20.78
N ARG A 30 -15.59 -21.66 21.72
CA ARG A 30 -15.63 -22.94 22.42
C ARG A 30 -15.59 -22.73 23.93
N ASP A 31 -16.01 -23.72 24.71
CA ASP A 31 -15.79 -23.72 26.16
C ASP A 31 -14.45 -24.35 26.55
N ALA A 32 -14.11 -24.32 27.84
CA ALA A 32 -12.90 -24.95 28.38
C ALA A 32 -12.83 -26.48 28.19
N SER A 33 -13.96 -27.15 27.91
CA SER A 33 -14.00 -28.58 27.58
C SER A 33 -13.76 -28.86 26.09
N GLY A 34 -13.75 -27.82 25.26
CA GLY A 34 -13.61 -27.88 23.81
C GLY A 34 -14.93 -27.99 23.05
N ALA A 35 -16.08 -27.98 23.75
CA ALA A 35 -17.40 -27.98 23.13
C ALA A 35 -17.68 -26.63 22.46
N VAL A 36 -18.42 -26.63 21.36
CA VAL A 36 -18.79 -25.40 20.64
C VAL A 36 -19.87 -24.63 21.39
N VAL A 37 -19.79 -23.31 21.40
CA VAL A 37 -20.80 -22.44 22.05
C VAL A 37 -21.62 -21.72 20.97
N PRO A 38 -22.82 -22.20 20.63
CA PRO A 38 -23.71 -21.53 19.70
C PRO A 38 -24.38 -20.30 20.35
N ASN A 39 -24.82 -19.35 19.52
CA ASN A 39 -25.48 -18.11 19.95
C ASN A 39 -24.67 -17.24 20.94
N ALA A 40 -23.35 -17.38 20.97
CA ALA A 40 -22.48 -16.48 21.69
C ALA A 40 -22.45 -15.13 20.98
N ALA A 41 -22.64 -14.04 21.72
CA ALA A 41 -22.50 -12.68 21.21
C ALA A 41 -21.02 -12.35 21.04
N VAL A 42 -20.63 -11.96 19.83
CA VAL A 42 -19.27 -11.57 19.48
C VAL A 42 -19.25 -10.11 19.06
N THR A 43 -18.47 -9.28 19.76
CA THR A 43 -18.31 -7.85 19.48
C THR A 43 -16.86 -7.54 19.14
N VAL A 44 -16.62 -7.06 17.93
CA VAL A 44 -15.31 -6.60 17.45
C VAL A 44 -15.26 -5.08 17.54
N THR A 45 -14.30 -4.54 18.27
CA THR A 45 -14.15 -3.09 18.50
C THR A 45 -12.84 -2.60 17.91
N ASN A 46 -12.89 -1.62 17.01
CA ASN A 46 -11.70 -0.92 16.54
C ASN A 46 -11.20 0.03 17.63
N ILE A 47 -9.94 -0.11 18.06
CA ILE A 47 -9.39 0.60 19.22
C ILE A 47 -9.12 2.08 18.90
N ASP A 48 -8.79 2.41 17.65
CA ASP A 48 -8.47 3.76 17.23
C ASP A 48 -9.73 4.65 17.07
N THR A 49 -10.87 4.03 16.76
CA THR A 49 -12.14 4.70 16.45
C THR A 49 -13.27 4.39 17.44
N ASN A 50 -13.15 3.37 18.29
CA ASN A 50 -14.22 2.81 19.14
C ASN A 50 -15.47 2.37 18.35
N ILE A 51 -15.37 2.17 17.03
CA ILE A 51 -16.46 1.58 16.25
C ILE A 51 -16.57 0.09 16.60
N THR A 52 -17.78 -0.35 16.91
CA THR A 52 -18.09 -1.74 17.23
C THR A 52 -18.90 -2.41 16.13
N VAL A 53 -18.56 -3.63 15.78
CA VAL A 53 -19.35 -4.51 14.92
C VAL A 53 -19.70 -5.76 15.71
N ALA A 54 -20.99 -6.06 15.82
CA ALA A 54 -21.49 -7.21 16.57
C ALA A 54 -21.99 -8.30 15.61
N THR A 55 -21.78 -9.56 15.99
CA THR A 55 -22.31 -10.75 15.33
C THR A 55 -22.62 -11.81 16.38
N VAL A 56 -23.21 -12.93 15.97
CA VAL A 56 -23.49 -14.09 16.82
C VAL A 56 -22.92 -15.35 16.21
N THR A 57 -22.50 -16.31 17.04
CA THR A 57 -22.03 -17.61 16.57
C THR A 57 -23.18 -18.47 16.06
N ASN A 58 -22.92 -19.26 15.02
CA ASN A 58 -23.87 -20.25 14.50
C ASN A 58 -23.89 -21.55 15.33
N ASP A 59 -24.67 -22.55 14.89
CA ASP A 59 -24.81 -23.86 15.55
C ASP A 59 -23.50 -24.64 15.72
N ARG A 60 -22.46 -24.29 14.97
CA ARG A 60 -21.11 -24.87 15.07
C ARG A 60 -20.16 -24.01 15.93
N GLY A 61 -20.67 -22.98 16.60
CA GLY A 61 -19.88 -22.01 17.35
C GLY A 61 -19.05 -21.06 16.47
N ALA A 62 -19.20 -21.10 15.15
CA ALA A 62 -18.41 -20.28 14.23
C ALA A 62 -19.04 -18.90 14.01
N TYR A 63 -18.21 -17.88 13.84
CA TYR A 63 -18.61 -16.51 13.52
C TYR A 63 -17.73 -15.89 12.43
N THR A 64 -18.28 -14.89 11.75
CA THR A 64 -17.56 -14.09 10.75
C THR A 64 -17.97 -12.62 10.90
N VAL A 65 -16.98 -11.73 10.90
CA VAL A 65 -17.13 -10.28 10.89
C VAL A 65 -16.38 -9.74 9.67
N PRO A 66 -17.08 -9.56 8.53
CA PRO A 66 -16.47 -9.02 7.32
C PRO A 66 -16.39 -7.49 7.34
N ASN A 67 -15.76 -6.91 6.33
CA ASN A 67 -15.72 -5.48 6.05
C ASN A 67 -15.10 -4.63 7.18
N LEU A 68 -14.03 -5.15 7.80
CA LEU A 68 -13.26 -4.43 8.78
C LEU A 68 -12.12 -3.66 8.09
N ARG A 69 -11.91 -2.40 8.50
CA ARG A 69 -10.73 -1.63 8.09
C ARG A 69 -9.45 -2.27 8.65
N PRO A 70 -8.30 -2.13 7.98
CA PRO A 70 -7.02 -2.51 8.58
C PRO A 70 -6.74 -1.61 9.78
N GLY A 71 -6.24 -2.18 10.88
CA GLY A 71 -6.03 -1.45 12.13
C GLY A 71 -6.01 -2.35 13.35
N HIS A 72 -6.16 -1.74 14.53
CA HIS A 72 -6.09 -2.45 15.81
C HIS A 72 -7.48 -2.71 16.39
N TYR A 73 -7.68 -3.94 16.86
CA TYR A 73 -8.98 -4.44 17.30
C TYR A 73 -8.90 -5.16 18.65
N SER A 74 -10.01 -5.10 19.38
CA SER A 74 -10.33 -6.04 20.45
C SER A 74 -11.57 -6.84 20.05
N LEU A 75 -11.64 -8.08 20.54
CA LEU A 75 -12.76 -8.97 20.33
C LEU A 75 -13.29 -9.41 21.69
N THR A 76 -14.59 -9.24 21.88
CA THR A 76 -15.31 -9.69 23.09
C THR A 76 -16.27 -10.79 22.71
N ALA A 77 -16.28 -11.89 23.48
CA ALA A 77 -17.27 -12.95 23.35
C ALA A 77 -18.01 -13.16 24.67
N GLU A 78 -19.33 -13.32 24.59
CA GLU A 78 -20.24 -13.45 25.72
C GLU A 78 -21.31 -14.49 25.43
N ALA A 79 -21.60 -15.37 26.40
CA ALA A 79 -22.71 -16.32 26.33
C ALA A 79 -23.29 -16.57 27.74
N PRO A 80 -24.60 -16.86 27.87
CA PRO A 80 -25.19 -17.17 29.17
C PRO A 80 -24.50 -18.36 29.85
N GLY A 81 -24.19 -18.22 31.14
CA GLY A 81 -23.49 -19.25 31.93
C GLY A 81 -21.96 -19.23 31.81
N PHE A 82 -21.41 -18.34 30.99
CA PHE A 82 -19.98 -18.16 30.80
C PHE A 82 -19.50 -16.78 31.27
N THR A 83 -18.22 -16.72 31.61
CA THR A 83 -17.51 -15.48 31.93
C THR A 83 -17.24 -14.71 30.63
N ARG A 84 -17.38 -13.37 30.68
CA ARG A 84 -17.05 -12.50 29.54
C ARG A 84 -15.57 -12.59 29.22
N THR A 85 -15.24 -12.97 27.99
CA THR A 85 -13.84 -13.04 27.52
C THR A 85 -13.54 -11.89 26.57
N VAL A 86 -12.46 -11.17 26.85
CA VAL A 86 -11.96 -10.08 26.00
C VAL A 86 -10.56 -10.43 25.49
N ARG A 87 -10.44 -10.58 24.17
CA ARG A 87 -9.16 -10.75 23.47
C ARG A 87 -8.69 -9.42 22.92
N THR A 88 -7.48 -9.01 23.30
CA THR A 88 -6.89 -7.73 22.89
C THR A 88 -5.64 -7.93 22.02
N GLY A 89 -5.17 -6.86 21.38
CA GLY A 89 -3.95 -6.88 20.58
C GLY A 89 -4.10 -7.49 19.18
N LEU A 90 -5.33 -7.57 18.66
CA LEU A 90 -5.56 -8.02 17.29
C LEU A 90 -5.14 -6.90 16.34
N THR A 91 -4.23 -7.18 15.41
CA THR A 91 -3.86 -6.25 14.34
C THR A 91 -4.27 -6.86 13.01
N LEU A 92 -5.10 -6.14 12.29
CA LEU A 92 -5.71 -6.60 11.05
C LEU A 92 -5.07 -5.85 9.87
N GLN A 93 -4.61 -6.60 8.88
CA GLN A 93 -3.94 -6.08 7.68
C GLN A 93 -4.91 -6.04 6.48
N VAL A 94 -4.56 -5.26 5.46
CA VAL A 94 -5.30 -5.17 4.20
C VAL A 94 -5.39 -6.54 3.51
N ALA A 95 -6.59 -6.84 3.01
CA ALA A 95 -6.95 -8.11 2.39
C ALA A 95 -6.60 -9.33 3.26
N GLN A 96 -6.73 -9.21 4.58
CA GLN A 96 -6.47 -10.30 5.52
C GLN A 96 -7.78 -10.99 5.94
N VAL A 97 -7.77 -12.32 5.90
CA VAL A 97 -8.76 -13.13 6.64
C VAL A 97 -8.09 -13.70 7.87
N ALA A 98 -8.31 -13.05 9.02
CA ALA A 98 -7.71 -13.42 10.28
C ALA A 98 -8.60 -14.41 11.04
N ARG A 99 -8.00 -15.49 11.58
CA ARG A 99 -8.69 -16.41 12.48
C ARG A 99 -8.43 -16.04 13.96
N ALA A 100 -9.49 -15.81 14.72
CA ALA A 100 -9.46 -15.42 16.12
C ALA A 100 -10.39 -16.30 16.96
N ASP A 101 -10.00 -17.53 17.24
CA ASP A 101 -10.79 -18.41 18.11
C ASP A 101 -10.83 -17.87 19.56
N VAL A 102 -11.93 -18.15 20.25
CA VAL A 102 -12.15 -17.71 21.64
C VAL A 102 -12.60 -18.90 22.49
N THR A 103 -11.97 -19.04 23.65
CA THR A 103 -12.41 -19.97 24.68
C THR A 103 -13.15 -19.21 25.77
N LEU A 104 -14.37 -19.63 26.07
CA LEU A 104 -15.16 -19.13 27.18
C LEU A 104 -14.94 -20.01 28.41
N GLU A 105 -14.70 -19.37 29.55
CA GLU A 105 -14.56 -20.04 30.83
C GLU A 105 -15.92 -20.10 31.54
N GLY A 106 -16.16 -21.19 32.28
CA GLY A 106 -17.39 -21.35 33.05
C GLY A 106 -17.51 -20.28 34.15
N SER A 107 -18.72 -19.78 34.38
CA SER A 107 -18.94 -18.71 35.36
C SER A 107 -18.70 -19.19 36.79
N GLN A 108 -17.62 -18.74 37.42
CA GLN A 108 -17.51 -18.62 38.87
C GLN A 108 -17.27 -17.17 39.21
N LEU A 109 -18.34 -16.46 39.59
CA LEU A 109 -18.35 -15.01 39.90
C LEU A 109 -18.02 -14.11 38.70
N THR A 110 -18.47 -12.86 38.76
CA THR A 110 -18.46 -11.84 37.70
C THR A 110 -17.05 -11.33 37.37
N GLU A 111 -16.14 -12.21 37.00
CA GLU A 111 -14.79 -11.84 36.58
C GLU A 111 -14.79 -11.54 35.07
N THR A 112 -13.81 -10.77 34.58
CA THR A 112 -13.60 -10.56 33.14
C THR A 112 -12.23 -11.10 32.81
N VAL A 113 -12.16 -12.10 31.93
CA VAL A 113 -10.89 -12.67 31.51
C VAL A 113 -10.35 -11.81 30.37
N GLN A 114 -9.30 -11.05 30.66
CA GLN A 114 -8.57 -10.29 29.65
C GLN A 114 -7.36 -11.10 29.18
N VAL A 115 -7.42 -11.58 27.93
CA VAL A 115 -6.27 -12.24 27.30
C VAL A 115 -5.36 -11.14 26.70
N VAL A 116 -4.28 -10.85 27.42
CA VAL A 116 -3.23 -9.89 27.01
C VAL A 116 -2.09 -10.67 26.34
N GLY A 117 -1.83 -10.39 25.06
CA GLY A 117 -0.78 -11.04 24.29
C GLY A 117 -1.29 -12.13 23.34
N ALA A 118 -2.23 -11.78 22.45
CA ALA A 118 -2.61 -12.67 21.37
C ALA A 118 -1.38 -13.05 20.52
N SER A 119 -1.13 -14.34 20.33
CA SER A 119 -0.24 -14.84 19.27
C SER A 119 -0.59 -14.12 17.95
N PRO A 120 0.40 -13.83 17.07
CA PRO A 120 0.16 -13.16 15.80
C PRO A 120 -1.03 -13.79 15.09
N LEU A 121 -1.97 -12.97 14.63
CA LEU A 121 -3.11 -13.46 13.84
C LEU A 121 -2.56 -14.20 12.63
N LEU A 122 -2.69 -15.53 12.63
CA LEU A 122 -2.25 -16.36 11.53
C LEU A 122 -3.31 -16.29 10.43
N GLU A 123 -2.88 -15.94 9.22
CA GLU A 123 -3.67 -16.08 8.00
C GLU A 123 -3.56 -17.54 7.52
N THR A 124 -4.27 -18.47 8.18
CA THR A 124 -4.28 -19.90 7.82
C THR A 124 -5.30 -20.24 6.73
N LEU A 125 -6.14 -19.28 6.37
CA LEU A 125 -7.31 -19.48 5.49
C LEU A 125 -7.03 -19.11 4.03
N THR A 126 -5.86 -18.56 3.72
CA THR A 126 -5.47 -18.26 2.33
C THR A 126 -4.17 -18.98 1.98
N SER A 127 -4.07 -19.46 0.74
CA SER A 127 -2.83 -20.01 0.17
C SER A 127 -1.94 -18.93 -0.45
N SER A 128 -2.31 -17.65 -0.29
CA SER A 128 -1.67 -16.56 -1.01
C SER A 128 -0.25 -16.32 -0.52
N ARG A 129 0.68 -16.17 -1.46
CA ARG A 129 2.05 -15.75 -1.17
C ARG A 129 2.14 -14.26 -1.41
N GLY A 130 2.25 -13.51 -0.33
CA GLY A 130 2.36 -12.06 -0.38
C GLY A 130 3.18 -11.50 0.76
N SER A 131 3.40 -10.20 0.71
CA SER A 131 4.10 -9.46 1.77
C SER A 131 3.35 -8.16 2.03
N VAL A 132 3.13 -7.90 3.32
CA VAL A 132 2.59 -6.63 3.78
C VAL A 132 3.75 -5.72 4.12
N ILE A 133 3.77 -4.56 3.47
CA ILE A 133 4.68 -3.48 3.79
C ILE A 133 3.91 -2.50 4.64
N ASP A 134 4.17 -2.57 5.95
CA ASP A 134 3.55 -1.73 6.97
C ASP A 134 4.01 -0.27 6.90
N GLN A 135 3.27 0.59 7.59
CA GLN A 135 3.54 2.03 7.67
C GLN A 135 4.97 2.35 8.10
N ARG A 136 5.54 1.55 9.01
CA ARG A 136 6.87 1.81 9.55
C ARG A 136 7.92 1.68 8.45
N LYS A 137 7.88 0.59 7.69
CA LYS A 137 8.77 0.40 6.53
C LYS A 137 8.57 1.49 5.48
N ILE A 138 7.32 1.89 5.24
CA ILE A 138 6.97 2.96 4.30
C ILE A 138 7.66 4.29 4.65
N VAL A 139 7.74 4.62 5.93
CA VAL A 139 8.31 5.89 6.40
C VAL A 139 9.82 5.83 6.66
N GLU A 140 10.32 4.72 7.19
CA GLU A 140 11.71 4.60 7.64
C GLU A 140 12.69 4.21 6.53
N LEU A 141 12.23 3.55 5.46
CA LEU A 141 13.11 3.11 4.39
C LEU A 141 13.36 4.23 3.37
N PRO A 142 14.59 4.34 2.84
CA PRO A 142 14.94 5.36 1.88
C PRO A 142 14.20 5.12 0.56
N LEU A 143 13.36 6.08 0.17
CA LEU A 143 12.58 6.04 -1.04
C LEU A 143 13.00 7.14 -2.00
N ASN A 144 13.65 6.75 -3.10
CA ASN A 144 14.02 7.70 -4.12
C ASN A 144 12.76 8.28 -4.79
N GLY A 145 12.59 9.59 -4.73
CA GLY A 145 11.40 10.25 -5.27
C GLY A 145 10.09 9.88 -4.57
N ARG A 146 10.16 9.29 -3.37
CA ARG A 146 9.03 8.96 -2.50
C ARG A 146 8.00 8.03 -3.15
N ASP A 147 8.48 7.14 -4.03
CA ASP A 147 7.65 6.10 -4.64
C ASP A 147 7.62 4.84 -3.78
N TYR A 148 6.47 4.56 -3.16
CA TYR A 148 6.27 3.38 -2.32
C TYR A 148 6.40 2.05 -3.09
N ASN A 149 6.23 2.03 -4.41
CA ASN A 149 6.38 0.81 -5.22
C ASN A 149 7.80 0.24 -5.14
N GLN A 150 8.81 1.06 -4.82
CA GLN A 150 10.16 0.56 -4.56
C GLN A 150 10.22 -0.44 -3.40
N LEU A 151 9.31 -0.34 -2.42
CA LEU A 151 9.26 -1.29 -1.30
C LEU A 151 8.68 -2.64 -1.71
N ALA A 152 7.98 -2.72 -2.84
CA ALA A 152 7.54 -3.99 -3.40
C ALA A 152 8.74 -4.89 -3.79
N LEU A 153 9.91 -4.30 -4.05
CA LEU A 153 11.16 -5.02 -4.32
C LEU A 153 11.69 -5.81 -3.12
N LEU A 154 11.18 -5.54 -1.92
CA LEU A 154 11.48 -6.36 -0.72
C LEU A 154 10.78 -7.72 -0.77
N SER A 155 9.79 -7.88 -1.65
CA SER A 155 9.03 -9.12 -1.79
C SER A 155 9.73 -10.09 -2.76
N PRO A 156 9.81 -11.39 -2.43
CA PRO A 156 10.42 -12.37 -3.30
C PRO A 156 9.78 -12.43 -4.70
N GLY A 157 10.62 -12.49 -5.73
CA GLY A 157 10.18 -12.61 -7.12
C GLY A 157 9.76 -11.28 -7.77
N VAL A 158 9.90 -10.15 -7.06
CA VAL A 158 9.67 -8.81 -7.61
C VAL A 158 11.00 -8.21 -8.05
N LEU A 159 11.03 -7.75 -9.30
CA LEU A 159 12.17 -7.06 -9.91
C LEU A 159 11.74 -5.67 -10.37
N PRO A 160 12.67 -4.69 -10.40
CA PRO A 160 12.37 -3.40 -10.99
C PRO A 160 12.11 -3.57 -12.50
N GLY A 161 11.27 -2.70 -13.06
CA GLY A 161 11.09 -2.71 -14.51
C GLY A 161 12.25 -2.11 -15.29
N THR A 162 12.08 -2.04 -16.61
CA THR A 162 13.17 -1.64 -17.51
C THR A 162 13.63 -0.19 -17.28
N PRO A 163 14.94 0.12 -17.40
CA PRO A 163 15.48 1.48 -17.26
C PRO A 163 14.82 2.51 -18.20
N ARG A 164 14.35 2.07 -19.36
CA ARG A 164 13.62 2.92 -20.32
C ARG A 164 12.36 3.53 -19.71
N LEU A 165 11.63 2.79 -18.89
CA LEU A 165 10.40 3.30 -18.25
C LEU A 165 10.73 4.22 -17.06
N ALA A 166 11.82 3.95 -16.35
CA ALA A 166 12.30 4.84 -15.29
C ALA A 166 12.65 6.24 -15.83
N SER A 167 13.26 6.32 -17.02
CA SER A 167 13.64 7.60 -17.65
C SER A 167 12.48 8.52 -18.08
N VAL A 168 11.24 8.04 -17.99
CA VAL A 168 10.02 8.83 -18.24
C VAL A 168 9.13 8.94 -17.00
N ASN A 169 9.66 8.66 -15.79
CA ASN A 169 8.94 8.69 -14.51
C ASN A 169 7.63 7.90 -14.51
N PHE A 170 7.64 6.73 -15.14
CA PHE A 170 6.49 5.85 -15.21
C PHE A 170 6.23 5.22 -13.83
N LYS A 171 4.98 5.24 -13.37
CA LYS A 171 4.55 4.75 -12.05
C LYS A 171 4.08 3.28 -12.11
N GLY A 172 4.26 2.56 -11.02
CA GLY A 172 3.83 1.16 -10.87
C GLY A 172 4.66 0.15 -11.68
N VAL A 173 5.95 0.46 -11.93
CA VAL A 173 6.78 -0.35 -12.82
C VAL A 173 7.51 -1.47 -12.09
N LEU A 174 6.87 -2.64 -12.01
CA LEU A 174 7.42 -3.84 -11.39
C LEU A 174 7.29 -5.04 -12.33
N ASN A 175 8.26 -5.94 -12.34
CA ASN A 175 8.14 -7.25 -12.98
C ASN A 175 8.04 -8.31 -11.88
N VAL A 176 7.01 -9.16 -11.91
CA VAL A 176 6.78 -10.15 -10.86
C VAL A 176 6.76 -11.56 -11.42
N ASN A 177 7.61 -12.43 -10.88
CA ASN A 177 7.71 -13.85 -11.27
C ASN A 177 7.85 -14.05 -12.79
N GLY A 178 8.60 -13.16 -13.46
CA GLY A 178 8.83 -13.20 -14.91
C GLY A 178 7.72 -12.57 -15.76
N ASN A 179 6.62 -12.10 -15.16
CA ASN A 179 5.54 -11.43 -15.88
C ASN A 179 5.90 -10.00 -16.28
N ARG A 180 5.19 -9.49 -17.29
CA ARG A 180 5.31 -8.12 -17.78
C ARG A 180 4.71 -7.13 -16.79
N THR A 181 5.21 -5.90 -16.81
CA THR A 181 4.82 -4.83 -15.90
C THR A 181 3.32 -4.49 -15.91
N PHE A 182 2.70 -4.53 -17.09
CA PHE A 182 1.27 -4.25 -17.27
C PHE A 182 0.35 -5.42 -16.89
N ASN A 183 0.92 -6.54 -16.46
CA ASN A 183 0.16 -7.71 -15.99
C ASN A 183 -0.03 -7.69 -14.47
N ASN A 184 0.45 -6.63 -13.80
CA ASN A 184 0.16 -6.39 -12.39
C ASN A 184 -1.11 -5.56 -12.27
N VAL A 185 -1.89 -5.85 -11.23
CA VAL A 185 -3.07 -5.07 -10.86
C VAL A 185 -2.72 -4.21 -9.65
N PHE A 186 -3.01 -2.91 -9.73
CA PHE A 186 -2.92 -1.99 -8.62
C PHE A 186 -4.33 -1.68 -8.13
N LEU A 187 -4.54 -1.81 -6.83
CA LEU A 187 -5.76 -1.43 -6.14
C LEU A 187 -5.44 -0.32 -5.15
N LEU A 188 -6.37 0.62 -5.01
CA LEU A 188 -6.36 1.64 -3.98
C LEU A 188 -7.64 1.51 -3.18
N ASP A 189 -7.51 1.21 -1.89
CA ASP A 189 -8.62 0.86 -1.00
C ASP A 189 -9.51 -0.25 -1.59
N GLY A 190 -8.87 -1.26 -2.22
CA GLY A 190 -9.57 -2.37 -2.87
C GLY A 190 -10.21 -2.04 -4.23
N VAL A 191 -10.21 -0.78 -4.66
CA VAL A 191 -10.76 -0.34 -5.95
C VAL A 191 -9.67 -0.31 -7.01
N ASP A 192 -10.02 -0.69 -8.23
CA ASP A 192 -9.08 -0.74 -9.35
C ASP A 192 -8.43 0.62 -9.64
N ASN A 193 -7.09 0.61 -9.74
CA ASN A 193 -6.23 1.78 -9.86
C ASN A 193 -5.18 1.59 -10.98
N ILE A 194 -5.53 0.82 -12.02
CA ILE A 194 -4.69 0.60 -13.19
C ILE A 194 -5.12 1.45 -14.37
N SER A 195 -4.17 1.75 -15.28
CA SER A 195 -4.55 2.21 -16.61
C SER A 195 -4.99 1.03 -17.47
N TYR A 196 -6.12 1.19 -18.15
CA TYR A 196 -6.63 0.22 -19.13
C TYR A 196 -6.06 0.41 -20.55
N SER A 197 -5.17 1.38 -20.72
CA SER A 197 -4.55 1.64 -22.02
C SER A 197 -3.43 0.64 -22.31
N ASN A 198 -3.46 0.09 -23.52
CA ASN A 198 -2.41 -0.77 -24.04
C ASN A 198 -1.25 0.04 -24.69
N SER A 199 -1.25 1.36 -24.55
CA SER A 199 -0.28 2.25 -25.19
C SER A 199 0.91 2.55 -24.27
N PHE A 200 2.11 2.21 -24.74
CA PHE A 200 3.38 2.64 -24.12
C PHE A 200 3.65 4.16 -24.27
N ARG A 201 2.76 4.93 -24.92
CA ARG A 201 2.95 6.36 -25.18
C ARG A 201 2.46 7.24 -24.03
N GLY A 202 2.96 7.00 -22.82
CA GLY A 202 2.90 7.96 -21.71
C GLY A 202 1.86 7.70 -20.62
N GLU A 203 1.39 6.46 -20.43
CA GLU A 203 0.37 6.15 -19.42
C GLU A 203 0.87 5.19 -18.36
N ASN A 204 0.91 5.64 -17.09
CA ASN A 204 1.37 4.84 -15.95
C ASN A 204 0.63 3.50 -15.79
N VAL A 205 1.29 2.47 -15.24
CA VAL A 205 0.59 1.23 -14.86
C VAL A 205 -0.38 1.49 -13.71
N GLN A 206 0.04 2.34 -12.77
CA GLN A 206 -0.75 2.82 -11.65
C GLN A 206 -1.24 4.26 -11.90
N LEU A 207 -2.55 4.51 -11.80
CA LEU A 207 -3.14 5.84 -12.05
C LEU A 207 -2.84 6.82 -10.91
N VAL A 208 -3.29 6.47 -9.72
CA VAL A 208 -3.15 7.28 -8.50
C VAL A 208 -2.08 6.66 -7.63
N GLN A 209 -1.06 7.43 -7.31
CA GLN A 209 -0.01 7.02 -6.40
C GLN A 209 -0.12 7.90 -5.16
N PRO A 210 -0.62 7.37 -4.03
CA PRO A 210 -0.72 8.12 -2.79
C PRO A 210 0.66 8.58 -2.29
N SER A 211 0.67 9.69 -1.57
CA SER A 211 1.84 10.11 -0.81
C SER A 211 2.16 9.09 0.29
N ILE A 212 3.42 9.05 0.72
CA ILE A 212 3.88 8.19 1.84
C ILE A 212 3.11 8.54 3.13
N GLU A 213 2.76 9.81 3.34
CA GLU A 213 1.98 10.27 4.48
C GLU A 213 0.52 9.81 4.42
N ALA A 214 -0.06 9.68 3.22
CA ALA A 214 -1.41 9.15 3.03
C ALA A 214 -1.50 7.64 3.19
N LEU A 215 -0.43 6.91 2.85
CA LEU A 215 -0.43 5.46 2.82
C LEU A 215 -0.36 4.86 4.23
N GLN A 216 -1.32 3.99 4.57
CA GLN A 216 -1.31 3.21 5.81
C GLN A 216 -0.39 1.99 5.65
N GLU A 217 -0.66 1.19 4.63
CA GLU A 217 0.11 0.01 4.27
C GLU A 217 -0.22 -0.39 2.84
N PHE A 218 0.57 -1.30 2.28
CA PHE A 218 0.17 -2.02 1.08
C PHE A 218 0.54 -3.50 1.17
N LYS A 219 -0.28 -4.35 0.56
CA LYS A 219 -0.02 -5.79 0.40
C LYS A 219 0.26 -6.05 -1.06
N ILE A 220 1.38 -6.71 -1.32
CA ILE A 220 1.68 -7.28 -2.64
C ILE A 220 1.53 -8.79 -2.58
N GLN A 221 0.65 -9.34 -3.41
CA GLN A 221 0.46 -10.78 -3.59
C GLN A 221 1.05 -11.18 -4.93
N THR A 222 2.03 -12.08 -4.91
CA THR A 222 2.82 -12.45 -6.10
C THR A 222 2.45 -13.81 -6.68
N ASN A 223 1.73 -14.64 -5.92
CA ASN A 223 1.24 -15.95 -6.35
C ASN A 223 0.04 -16.38 -5.50
N ALA A 224 -0.77 -17.30 -6.04
CA ALA A 224 -1.90 -17.94 -5.37
C ALA A 224 -2.88 -16.94 -4.71
N TYR A 225 -3.03 -15.76 -5.29
CA TYR A 225 -4.05 -14.80 -4.91
C TYR A 225 -5.44 -15.28 -5.35
N SER A 226 -6.47 -14.81 -4.65
CA SER A 226 -7.86 -15.21 -4.86
C SER A 226 -8.34 -14.89 -6.28
N ALA A 227 -9.27 -15.71 -6.80
CA ALA A 227 -9.87 -15.54 -8.11
C ALA A 227 -10.70 -14.25 -8.23
N GLU A 228 -11.02 -13.59 -7.11
CA GLU A 228 -11.64 -12.26 -7.10
C GLU A 228 -10.75 -11.19 -7.77
N PHE A 229 -9.43 -11.38 -7.74
CA PHE A 229 -8.47 -10.52 -8.41
C PHE A 229 -8.27 -10.99 -9.85
N GLY A 230 -9.21 -10.60 -10.71
CA GLY A 230 -9.08 -10.81 -12.15
C GLY A 230 -7.94 -9.99 -12.77
N ARG A 231 -7.58 -10.30 -14.02
CA ARG A 231 -6.67 -9.50 -14.89
C ARG A 231 -5.21 -9.41 -14.44
N SER A 232 -4.84 -9.99 -13.31
CA SER A 232 -3.45 -10.14 -12.89
C SER A 232 -2.92 -11.49 -13.34
N SER A 233 -1.84 -11.50 -14.15
CA SER A 233 -0.96 -12.67 -14.28
C SER A 233 0.38 -12.48 -13.57
N GLY A 234 0.70 -11.23 -13.14
CA GLY A 234 1.87 -10.89 -12.34
C GLY A 234 1.54 -10.84 -10.85
N ALA A 235 1.32 -9.63 -10.33
CA ALA A 235 0.99 -9.41 -8.92
C ALA A 235 -0.26 -8.54 -8.73
N VAL A 236 -0.88 -8.69 -7.57
CA VAL A 236 -1.90 -7.78 -7.06
C VAL A 236 -1.27 -6.92 -5.97
N VAL A 237 -1.25 -5.60 -6.17
CA VAL A 237 -0.75 -4.61 -5.22
C VAL A 237 -1.93 -3.83 -4.69
N ASN A 238 -2.33 -4.08 -3.44
CA ASN A 238 -3.43 -3.37 -2.79
C ASN A 238 -2.88 -2.39 -1.76
N ALA A 239 -2.98 -1.09 -2.07
CA ALA A 239 -2.60 0.00 -1.19
C ALA A 239 -3.83 0.52 -0.43
N THR A 240 -3.66 0.85 0.84
CA THR A 240 -4.74 1.42 1.67
C THR A 240 -4.36 2.80 2.19
N ILE A 241 -5.25 3.77 2.03
CA ILE A 241 -5.10 5.12 2.57
C ILE A 241 -5.48 5.12 4.05
N LYS A 242 -4.78 5.93 4.84
CA LYS A 242 -5.12 6.18 6.24
C LYS A 242 -6.54 6.73 6.37
N SER A 243 -7.16 6.41 7.51
CA SER A 243 -8.43 7.01 7.92
C SER A 243 -8.26 7.83 9.20
N GLY A 244 -9.24 8.68 9.50
CA GLY A 244 -9.24 9.45 10.74
C GLY A 244 -9.48 8.56 11.96
N SER A 245 -8.99 9.00 13.12
CA SER A 245 -9.15 8.30 14.41
C SER A 245 -9.78 9.21 15.46
N ASN A 246 -10.00 8.71 16.67
CA ASN A 246 -10.40 9.56 17.81
C ASN A 246 -9.29 10.53 18.27
N THR A 247 -8.07 10.37 17.76
CA THR A 247 -6.95 11.27 18.02
C THR A 247 -6.65 12.09 16.78
N VAL A 248 -6.41 13.39 16.99
CA VAL A 248 -5.92 14.26 15.91
C VAL A 248 -4.44 13.97 15.71
N ARG A 249 -4.06 13.61 14.48
CA ARG A 249 -2.67 13.39 14.08
C ARG A 249 -2.44 14.03 12.71
N GLY A 250 -1.23 14.50 12.49
CA GLY A 250 -0.84 15.02 11.19
C GLY A 250 0.66 15.18 11.06
N SER A 251 1.08 15.49 9.84
CA SER A 251 2.46 15.73 9.44
C SER A 251 2.52 16.84 8.41
N VAL A 252 3.64 17.55 8.39
CA VAL A 252 4.03 18.49 7.34
C VAL A 252 5.45 18.14 6.95
N TYR A 253 5.78 18.22 5.66
CA TYR A 253 7.07 17.81 5.14
C TYR A 253 7.51 18.63 3.92
N GLU A 254 8.82 18.65 3.68
CA GLU A 254 9.48 19.15 2.48
C GLU A 254 10.69 18.26 2.20
N PHE A 255 10.85 17.86 0.94
CA PHE A 255 11.97 17.08 0.44
C PHE A 255 12.64 17.83 -0.71
N PHE A 256 13.79 18.41 -0.39
CA PHE A 256 14.58 19.21 -1.31
C PHE A 256 15.69 18.38 -1.96
N ARG A 257 15.84 18.52 -3.28
CA ARG A 257 17.03 18.10 -4.02
C ARG A 257 17.47 19.20 -4.97
N ASN A 258 18.78 19.43 -5.03
CA ASN A 258 19.36 20.48 -5.84
C ASN A 258 20.69 20.03 -6.43
N ASP A 259 20.94 20.35 -7.70
CA ASP A 259 22.17 20.00 -8.37
C ASP A 259 23.39 20.61 -7.69
N ALA A 260 23.29 21.73 -6.99
CA ALA A 260 24.38 22.29 -6.19
C ALA A 260 24.89 21.32 -5.10
N LEU A 261 24.04 20.41 -4.62
CA LEU A 261 24.39 19.37 -3.64
C LEU A 261 24.83 18.05 -4.31
N ASP A 262 24.52 17.87 -5.60
CA ASP A 262 24.81 16.65 -6.36
C ASP A 262 26.16 16.74 -7.10
N ALA A 263 26.84 15.58 -7.21
CA ALA A 263 28.02 15.42 -8.05
C ALA A 263 27.65 15.31 -9.54
N ASN A 264 28.53 15.76 -10.44
CA ASN A 264 28.36 15.49 -11.87
C ASN A 264 28.60 13.98 -12.13
N ASN A 265 27.75 13.36 -12.93
CA ASN A 265 27.90 11.94 -13.24
C ASN A 265 29.20 11.69 -14.03
N TYR A 266 29.74 10.47 -13.92
CA TYR A 266 31.02 10.09 -14.52
C TYR A 266 31.09 10.35 -16.03
N PHE A 267 30.04 9.99 -16.77
CA PHE A 267 30.01 10.10 -18.23
C PHE A 267 29.94 11.55 -18.72
N SER A 268 29.12 12.38 -18.05
CA SER A 268 29.08 13.81 -18.31
C SER A 268 30.45 14.45 -18.08
N ARG A 269 31.13 14.10 -16.99
CA ARG A 269 32.49 14.58 -16.71
C ARG A 269 33.49 14.13 -17.78
N LEU A 270 33.44 12.85 -18.16
CA LEU A 270 34.33 12.27 -19.16
C LEU A 270 34.16 12.90 -20.55
N LEU A 271 32.93 13.27 -20.92
CA LEU A 271 32.59 13.89 -22.20
C LEU A 271 32.68 15.42 -22.17
N GLY A 272 33.15 16.02 -21.07
CA GLY A 272 33.21 17.47 -20.89
C GLY A 272 31.85 18.17 -20.84
N ALA A 273 30.76 17.41 -20.60
CA ALA A 273 29.41 17.95 -20.53
C ALA A 273 29.15 18.61 -19.16
N PRO A 274 28.45 19.76 -19.12
CA PRO A 274 28.10 20.42 -17.86
C PRO A 274 27.20 19.53 -17.00
N LYS A 275 27.25 19.75 -15.68
CA LYS A 275 26.33 19.11 -14.73
C LYS A 275 24.89 19.50 -15.12
N PRO A 276 23.97 18.52 -15.25
CA PRO A 276 22.57 18.85 -15.54
C PRO A 276 21.93 19.60 -14.38
N VAL A 277 21.09 20.59 -14.69
CA VAL A 277 20.29 21.30 -13.69
C VAL A 277 19.30 20.33 -13.05
N ARG A 278 19.16 20.39 -11.72
CA ARG A 278 18.16 19.63 -10.99
C ARG A 278 17.68 20.44 -9.81
N GLU A 279 16.40 20.82 -9.80
CA GLU A 279 15.76 21.51 -8.69
C GLU A 279 14.44 20.82 -8.41
N ARG A 280 14.36 20.09 -7.30
CA ARG A 280 13.18 19.33 -6.92
C ARG A 280 12.75 19.68 -5.50
N ASN A 281 11.51 20.10 -5.36
CA ASN A 281 10.84 20.36 -4.07
C ASN A 281 9.59 19.48 -4.03
N GLN A 282 9.49 18.64 -3.01
CA GLN A 282 8.34 17.77 -2.80
C GLN A 282 7.84 17.98 -1.38
N PHE A 283 6.73 18.70 -1.26
CA PHE A 283 6.19 19.16 0.01
C PHE A 283 4.74 18.81 0.16
N GLY A 284 4.29 18.84 1.40
CA GLY A 284 2.90 18.53 1.66
C GLY A 284 2.61 18.42 3.14
N GLY A 285 1.41 17.92 3.38
CA GLY A 285 0.97 17.56 4.71
C GLY A 285 -0.20 16.61 4.65
N ALA A 286 -0.37 15.86 5.73
CA ALA A 286 -1.53 15.00 5.93
C ALA A 286 -2.05 15.20 7.34
N ALA A 287 -3.36 15.14 7.52
CA ALA A 287 -3.97 15.21 8.83
C ALA A 287 -5.26 14.41 8.88
N GLY A 288 -5.59 13.89 10.06
CA GLY A 288 -6.86 13.26 10.32
C GLY A 288 -7.25 13.32 11.79
N GLY A 289 -8.53 13.09 12.06
CA GLY A 289 -9.09 13.13 13.40
C GLY A 289 -10.60 12.92 13.41
N PRO A 290 -11.27 13.13 14.56
CA PRO A 290 -12.70 12.98 14.66
C PRO A 290 -13.42 14.29 14.27
N LEU A 291 -14.48 14.18 13.46
CA LEU A 291 -15.54 15.20 13.41
C LEU A 291 -16.49 15.03 14.61
N VAL A 292 -16.87 13.78 14.87
CA VAL A 292 -17.65 13.36 16.04
C VAL A 292 -16.96 12.13 16.61
N LYS A 293 -16.49 12.24 17.86
CA LYS A 293 -15.80 11.12 18.54
C LYS A 293 -16.65 9.85 18.51
N ASN A 294 -15.99 8.72 18.31
CA ASN A 294 -16.58 7.38 18.23
C ASN A 294 -17.60 7.18 17.11
N ARG A 295 -17.66 8.08 16.11
CA ARG A 295 -18.73 8.02 15.09
C ARG A 295 -18.30 8.48 13.70
N THR A 296 -17.67 9.65 13.59
CA THR A 296 -17.37 10.24 12.29
C THR A 296 -15.98 10.84 12.30
N PHE A 297 -15.18 10.43 11.32
CA PHE A 297 -13.76 10.74 11.22
C PHE A 297 -13.45 11.37 9.88
N TRP A 298 -12.39 12.17 9.83
CA TRP A 298 -11.88 12.78 8.61
C TRP A 298 -10.40 12.50 8.47
N PHE A 299 -9.95 12.40 7.22
CA PHE A 299 -8.54 12.34 6.84
C PHE A 299 -8.39 13.08 5.52
N GLY A 300 -7.27 13.77 5.35
CA GLY A 300 -6.92 14.42 4.10
C GLY A 300 -5.42 14.63 3.99
N ASP A 301 -4.92 14.54 2.76
CA ASP A 301 -3.54 14.82 2.44
C ASP A 301 -3.42 15.73 1.22
N TYR A 302 -2.26 16.39 1.12
CA TYR A 302 -1.85 17.15 -0.03
C TYR A 302 -0.36 16.91 -0.25
N GLU A 303 0.01 16.59 -1.49
CA GLU A 303 1.39 16.55 -1.94
C GLU A 303 1.56 17.42 -3.20
N GLY A 304 2.57 18.28 -3.18
CA GLY A 304 3.01 19.09 -4.29
C GLY A 304 4.42 18.68 -4.72
N LEU A 305 4.60 18.42 -6.01
CA LEU A 305 5.92 18.23 -6.62
C LEU A 305 6.21 19.39 -7.58
N ARG A 306 7.32 20.08 -7.35
CA ARG A 306 7.93 21.03 -8.29
C ARG A 306 9.27 20.46 -8.69
N ASP A 307 9.40 20.08 -9.95
CA ASP A 307 10.60 19.43 -10.48
C ASP A 307 11.07 20.15 -11.74
N ARG A 308 12.34 20.53 -11.75
CA ARG A 308 13.06 21.09 -12.89
C ARG A 308 14.30 20.25 -13.11
N GLU A 309 14.24 19.41 -14.13
CA GLU A 309 15.32 18.47 -14.44
C GLU A 309 15.84 18.71 -15.87
N GLY A 310 17.16 18.87 -15.98
CA GLY A 310 17.88 18.84 -17.24
C GLY A 310 18.23 17.41 -17.61
N ILE A 311 17.78 16.94 -18.78
CA ILE A 311 18.17 15.62 -19.30
C ILE A 311 19.31 15.84 -20.30
N PRO A 312 20.58 15.53 -19.96
CA PRO A 312 21.69 15.69 -20.89
C PRO A 312 21.51 14.68 -22.03
N ARG A 313 21.50 15.17 -23.27
CA ARG A 313 21.51 14.32 -24.47
C ARG A 313 22.83 14.48 -25.18
N VAL A 314 23.75 13.54 -24.94
CA VAL A 314 24.97 13.46 -25.76
C VAL A 314 24.66 12.57 -26.96
N ARG A 315 24.85 13.12 -28.16
CA ARG A 315 24.77 12.36 -29.42
C ARG A 315 26.15 12.37 -30.05
N GLN A 316 26.71 11.19 -30.24
CA GLN A 316 27.83 11.01 -31.16
C GLN A 316 27.26 11.15 -32.57
N VAL A 317 27.78 12.08 -33.36
CA VAL A 317 27.40 12.26 -34.76
C VAL A 317 28.60 11.95 -35.64
N PRO A 318 28.40 11.42 -36.86
CA PRO A 318 29.51 11.18 -37.77
C PRO A 318 30.32 12.46 -37.98
N THR A 319 31.64 12.33 -37.88
CA THR A 319 32.62 13.36 -38.21
C THR A 319 32.54 13.72 -39.71
N ALA A 320 33.16 14.83 -40.10
CA ALA A 320 33.20 15.22 -41.51
C ALA A 320 33.90 14.16 -42.39
N ALA A 321 34.94 13.50 -41.86
CA ALA A 321 35.66 12.42 -42.53
C ALA A 321 34.76 11.18 -42.70
N GLU A 322 34.07 10.76 -41.64
CA GLU A 322 33.15 9.62 -41.70
C GLU A 322 31.99 9.86 -42.69
N LYS A 323 31.48 11.10 -42.78
CA LYS A 323 30.48 11.48 -43.81
C LYS A 323 31.03 11.43 -45.23
N ALA A 324 32.35 11.58 -45.40
CA ALA A 324 33.05 11.47 -46.67
C ALA A 324 33.54 10.04 -46.96
N GLY A 325 33.19 9.05 -46.13
CA GLY A 325 33.61 7.65 -46.28
C GLY A 325 35.04 7.37 -45.83
N LEU A 326 35.67 8.30 -45.11
CA LEU A 326 37.01 8.17 -44.54
C LEU A 326 36.88 7.82 -43.05
N PHE A 327 37.29 6.61 -42.69
CA PHE A 327 37.28 6.09 -41.31
C PHE A 327 38.70 6.05 -40.77
N ASP A 328 39.26 7.24 -40.59
CA ASP A 328 40.63 7.52 -40.15
C ASP A 328 40.81 7.43 -38.62
N ALA A 329 39.72 7.52 -37.85
CA ALA A 329 39.66 7.09 -36.47
C ALA A 329 39.13 5.65 -36.38
N ALA A 330 39.76 4.80 -35.56
CA ALA A 330 39.23 3.47 -35.31
C ALA A 330 37.81 3.58 -34.74
N VAL A 331 36.84 2.98 -35.43
CA VAL A 331 35.48 2.82 -34.92
C VAL A 331 35.56 1.79 -33.80
N PHE A 332 35.62 2.27 -32.56
CA PHE A 332 35.57 1.41 -31.38
C PHE A 332 34.12 1.05 -31.09
N ASP A 333 33.86 -0.23 -30.85
CA ASP A 333 32.58 -0.64 -30.29
C ASP A 333 32.46 -0.01 -28.87
N PRO A 334 31.43 0.81 -28.61
CA PRO A 334 31.26 1.45 -27.30
C PRO A 334 31.02 0.44 -26.17
N PHE A 335 30.78 -0.84 -26.48
CA PHE A 335 30.61 -1.95 -25.55
C PHE A 335 31.87 -2.83 -25.38
N THR A 336 32.99 -2.51 -26.02
CA THR A 336 34.22 -3.28 -25.83
C THR A 336 34.83 -2.99 -24.45
N ALA A 337 34.86 -4.04 -23.62
CA ALA A 337 35.39 -4.19 -22.26
C ALA A 337 36.06 -2.95 -21.61
N GLY A 338 35.41 -2.37 -20.61
CA GLY A 338 36.06 -1.43 -19.67
C GLY A 338 35.22 -0.23 -19.22
N ARG A 339 33.96 -0.08 -19.64
CA ARG A 339 33.05 0.94 -19.11
C ARG A 339 31.74 0.33 -18.64
N PRO A 340 31.22 0.73 -17.46
CA PRO A 340 30.04 0.11 -16.90
C PRO A 340 28.83 0.43 -17.77
N GLU A 341 28.22 -0.62 -18.30
CA GLU A 341 26.82 -0.61 -18.70
C GLU A 341 25.97 -0.22 -17.48
N PHE A 342 24.87 0.48 -17.74
CA PHE A 342 23.84 0.85 -16.77
C PHE A 342 23.79 -0.10 -15.54
N GLY A 343 24.33 0.39 -14.42
CA GLY A 343 24.05 -0.10 -13.07
C GLY A 343 23.32 1.00 -12.32
#